data_AF-B6VBD2-F1
#
_entry.id   AF-B6VBD2-F1
#
_cell.length_a   1.000
_cell.length_b   1.000
_cell.length_c   1.000
_cell.angle_alpha   90.00
_cell.angle_beta   90.00
_cell.angle_gamma   90.00
#
_symmetry.space_group_name_H-M   'P 1'
#
loop_
_entity.id
_entity.type
_entity.pdbx_description
1 polymer ?
#
loop_
_entity_poly.entity_id
_entity_poly.type
_entity_poly.pdbx_seq_one_letter_code
_entity_poly.pdbx_strand_id
1 'polypeptide(L)'
;MPRYSRRRRAEPLHIYTDGCALRNGQPGAKGGWAIVYELGDFQDAYGYCMDGPQTNNRFELEAIGQALERSLESGGEYDITIFTDSKYAINSIKHWIKKWKQNGWRNSQGKRVHNDLLIQDIDSMLEDINYAGGSVEFEYVEAHSGNWFNEKADRLAKKAAFKNPLYSNYDFNYHMPRFSRPEPLHIYTDGCALRNGQPGAKGGWAIVYEFGNYKNDKGHSDIGYQTNNRYELEAIKQALFQSLKSG
;
A
#
# COMPACT_ATOMS: atom_id res chain seq x y z
N MET A 1 33.23 -6.82 20.16
CA MET A 1 31.94 -6.12 20.00
C MET A 1 32.10 -5.08 18.90
N PRO A 2 31.35 -5.13 17.79
CA PRO A 2 31.39 -4.05 16.81
C PRO A 2 30.62 -2.85 17.36
N ARG A 3 31.27 -1.70 17.38
CA ARG A 3 30.68 -0.41 17.75
C ARG A 3 29.78 0.05 16.60
N TYR A 4 28.47 0.16 16.83
CA TYR A 4 27.60 0.93 15.94
C TYR A 4 28.04 2.39 15.97
N SER A 5 28.75 2.81 14.92
CA SER A 5 29.22 4.18 14.74
C SER A 5 28.03 5.11 14.57
N ARG A 6 28.02 6.22 15.32
CA ARG A 6 27.08 7.34 15.19
C ARG A 6 26.85 7.71 13.72
N ARG A 7 25.56 7.73 13.32
CA ARG A 7 25.04 8.04 11.98
C ARG A 7 25.75 9.26 11.38
N ARG A 8 26.49 9.07 10.27
CA ARG A 8 26.60 10.14 9.26
C ARG A 8 25.17 10.37 8.79
N ARG A 9 24.69 11.62 8.73
CA ARG A 9 23.51 11.95 7.92
C ARG A 9 23.84 11.49 6.50
N ALA A 10 23.33 10.33 6.11
CA ALA A 10 23.50 9.82 4.77
C ALA A 10 22.72 10.73 3.82
N GLU A 11 23.24 10.96 2.62
CA GLU A 11 22.47 11.58 1.54
C GLU A 11 21.10 10.88 1.43
N PRO A 12 20.02 11.62 1.11
CA PRO A 12 18.69 11.04 1.02
C PRO A 12 18.65 9.92 -0.03
N LEU A 13 17.92 8.85 0.29
CA LEU A 13 17.66 7.77 -0.65
C LEU A 13 16.68 8.27 -1.72
N HIS A 14 17.15 8.35 -2.95
CA HIS A 14 16.32 8.77 -4.07
C HIS A 14 15.61 7.59 -4.71
N ILE A 15 14.27 7.69 -4.78
CA ILE A 15 13.39 6.65 -5.32
C ILE A 15 12.52 7.28 -6.40
N TYR A 16 12.55 6.73 -7.61
CA TYR A 16 11.71 7.11 -8.72
C TYR A 16 10.53 6.14 -8.80
N THR A 17 9.33 6.68 -8.94
CA THR A 17 8.08 5.90 -8.94
C THR A 17 7.24 6.26 -10.16
N ASP A 18 6.61 5.25 -10.75
CA ASP A 18 5.71 5.43 -11.89
C ASP A 18 4.57 4.40 -11.85
N GLY A 19 3.39 4.85 -12.27
CA GLY A 19 2.20 4.03 -12.43
C GLY A 19 1.63 4.09 -13.84
N CYS A 20 1.34 2.93 -14.42
CA CYS A 20 0.76 2.84 -15.76
C CYS A 20 -0.56 2.07 -15.74
N ALA A 21 -1.55 2.54 -16.50
CA ALA A 21 -2.74 1.76 -16.84
C ALA A 21 -2.96 1.70 -18.36
N LEU A 22 -2.90 0.49 -18.90
CA LEU A 22 -3.32 0.20 -20.28
C LEU A 22 -4.84 0.33 -20.38
N ARG A 23 -5.32 0.96 -21.46
CA ARG A 23 -6.76 1.24 -21.70
C ARG A 23 -7.42 1.97 -20.52
N ASN A 24 -6.71 2.89 -19.86
CA ASN A 24 -7.20 3.64 -18.72
C ASN A 24 -8.60 4.23 -18.96
N GLY A 25 -9.52 3.98 -18.03
CA GLY A 25 -10.92 4.43 -18.12
C GLY A 25 -11.82 3.63 -19.09
N GLN A 26 -11.31 2.55 -19.69
CA GLN A 26 -12.07 1.69 -20.61
C GLN A 26 -12.23 0.26 -20.06
N PRO A 27 -13.24 -0.50 -20.54
CA PRO A 27 -13.32 -1.93 -20.26
C PRO A 27 -12.05 -2.66 -20.69
N GLY A 28 -11.60 -3.61 -19.88
CA GLY A 28 -10.34 -4.32 -20.12
C GLY A 28 -9.09 -3.56 -19.65
N ALA A 29 -9.26 -2.47 -18.89
CA ALA A 29 -8.12 -1.76 -18.31
C ALA A 29 -7.33 -2.68 -17.36
N LYS A 30 -6.00 -2.60 -17.46
CA LYS A 30 -5.07 -3.30 -16.58
C LYS A 30 -3.85 -2.43 -16.39
N GLY A 31 -3.29 -2.41 -15.18
CA GLY A 31 -2.14 -1.58 -14.91
C GLY A 31 -1.06 -2.26 -14.12
N GLY A 32 -0.03 -1.48 -13.84
CA GLY A 32 1.16 -1.87 -13.11
C GLY A 32 1.87 -0.65 -12.57
N TRP A 33 2.70 -0.88 -11.56
CA TRP A 33 3.50 0.12 -10.87
C TRP A 33 4.97 -0.27 -10.92
N ALA A 34 5.86 0.69 -10.72
CA ALA A 34 7.28 0.44 -10.57
C ALA A 34 7.95 1.43 -9.60
N ILE A 35 9.02 0.94 -8.99
CA ILE A 35 9.95 1.73 -8.18
C ILE A 35 11.37 1.47 -8.68
N VAL A 36 12.17 2.53 -8.75
CA VAL A 36 13.55 2.51 -9.21
C VAL A 36 14.40 3.31 -8.25
N TYR A 37 15.48 2.71 -7.75
CA TYR A 37 16.40 3.39 -6.84
C TYR A 37 17.53 4.05 -7.62
N GLU A 38 17.90 5.29 -7.26
CA GLU A 38 19.04 5.96 -7.91
C GLU A 38 20.37 5.34 -7.50
N LEU A 39 20.53 5.14 -6.19
CA LEU A 39 21.74 4.65 -5.55
C LEU A 39 21.38 3.80 -4.34
N GLY A 40 22.16 2.75 -4.09
CA GLY A 40 22.05 1.90 -2.90
C GLY A 40 22.00 0.40 -3.22
N ASP A 41 21.96 -0.41 -2.17
CA ASP A 41 21.82 -1.87 -2.25
C ASP A 41 20.36 -2.31 -2.52
N PHE A 42 19.45 -1.35 -2.69
CA PHE A 42 18.04 -1.58 -2.98
C PHE A 42 17.84 -2.00 -4.44
N GLN A 43 16.98 -2.99 -4.65
CA GLN A 43 16.63 -3.47 -5.98
C GLN A 43 15.33 -2.83 -6.46
N ASP A 44 15.31 -2.42 -7.73
CA ASP A 44 14.09 -2.00 -8.40
C ASP A 44 13.00 -3.07 -8.27
N ALA A 45 11.75 -2.63 -8.20
CA ALA A 45 10.61 -3.52 -8.18
C ALA A 45 9.50 -3.02 -9.09
N TYR A 46 8.69 -3.94 -9.59
CA TYR A 46 7.52 -3.62 -10.40
C TYR A 46 6.49 -4.73 -10.21
N GLY A 47 5.22 -4.36 -10.25
CA GLY A 47 4.12 -5.26 -9.94
C GLY A 47 2.80 -4.76 -10.46
N TYR A 48 1.76 -5.55 -10.26
CA TYR A 48 0.40 -5.25 -10.67
C TYR A 48 -0.57 -5.75 -9.61
N CYS A 49 -1.78 -5.19 -9.59
CA CYS A 49 -2.89 -5.69 -8.78
C CYS A 49 -3.99 -6.25 -9.70
N MET A 50 -4.71 -7.25 -9.20
CA MET A 50 -5.81 -7.92 -9.93
C MET A 50 -7.19 -7.44 -9.48
N ASP A 51 -7.27 -6.90 -8.27
CA ASP A 51 -8.49 -6.41 -7.65
C ASP A 51 -8.67 -4.90 -7.90
N GLY A 52 -9.90 -4.43 -7.70
CA GLY A 52 -10.27 -3.01 -7.73
C GLY A 52 -10.08 -2.29 -9.07
N PRO A 53 -10.29 -0.96 -9.09
CA PRO A 53 -10.18 -0.15 -10.30
C PRO A 53 -8.76 -0.15 -10.88
N GLN A 54 -8.64 -0.44 -12.18
CA GLN A 54 -7.38 -0.45 -12.92
C GLN A 54 -7.19 0.92 -13.60
N THR A 55 -6.70 1.91 -12.85
CA THR A 55 -6.58 3.30 -13.33
C THR A 55 -5.18 3.85 -13.15
N ASN A 56 -4.77 4.78 -13.99
CA ASN A 56 -3.42 5.37 -13.91
C ASN A 56 -3.16 5.94 -12.51
N ASN A 57 -4.04 6.83 -12.05
CA ASN A 57 -3.94 7.46 -10.73
C ASN A 57 -3.81 6.48 -9.55
N ARG A 58 -4.42 5.29 -9.62
CA ARG A 58 -4.25 4.27 -8.59
C ARG A 58 -2.83 3.70 -8.64
N PHE A 59 -2.34 3.33 -9.82
CA PHE A 59 -1.01 2.75 -9.95
C PHE A 59 0.11 3.75 -9.63
N GLU A 60 -0.11 5.05 -9.85
CA GLU A 60 0.81 6.10 -9.38
C GLU A 60 0.93 6.10 -7.85
N LEU A 61 -0.22 6.04 -7.16
CA LEU A 61 -0.26 5.95 -5.69
C LEU A 61 0.30 4.61 -5.19
N GLU A 62 0.01 3.52 -5.88
CA GLU A 62 0.50 2.19 -5.54
C GLU A 62 2.04 2.15 -5.62
N ALA A 63 2.63 2.76 -6.65
CA ALA A 63 4.08 2.87 -6.77
C ALA A 63 4.72 3.60 -5.56
N ILE A 64 4.09 4.68 -5.11
CA ILE A 64 4.50 5.39 -3.89
C ILE A 64 4.33 4.50 -2.66
N GLY A 65 3.17 3.85 -2.50
CA GLY A 65 2.91 2.96 -1.36
C GLY A 65 3.95 1.84 -1.26
N GLN A 66 4.30 1.22 -2.38
CA GLN A 66 5.30 0.16 -2.47
C GLN A 66 6.72 0.66 -2.15
N ALA A 67 7.05 1.90 -2.52
CA ALA A 67 8.32 2.51 -2.10
C ALA A 67 8.38 2.70 -0.58
N LEU A 68 7.31 3.21 0.03
CA LEU A 68 7.23 3.45 1.47
C LEU A 68 7.23 2.16 2.29
N GLU A 69 6.47 1.14 1.85
CA GLU A 69 6.42 -0.17 2.49
C GLU A 69 7.81 -0.79 2.59
N ARG A 70 8.57 -0.80 1.49
CA ARG A 70 9.94 -1.33 1.46
C ARG A 70 10.92 -0.51 2.32
N SER A 71 10.72 0.80 2.39
CA SER A 71 11.50 1.66 3.27
C SER A 71 11.25 1.32 4.75
N LEU A 72 10.00 1.02 5.13
CA LEU A 72 9.65 0.55 6.47
C LEU A 72 10.21 -0.85 6.77
N GLU A 73 10.15 -1.78 5.80
CA GLU A 73 10.78 -3.11 5.93
C GLU A 73 12.29 -3.02 6.20
N SER A 74 12.92 -1.96 5.74
CA SER A 74 14.35 -1.67 5.93
C SER A 74 14.64 -0.86 7.19
N GLY A 75 13.65 -0.65 8.05
CA GLY A 75 13.75 -0.01 9.36
C GLY A 75 13.22 1.43 9.43
N GLY A 76 12.89 2.06 8.30
CA GLY A 76 12.24 3.39 8.28
C GLY A 76 13.11 4.58 8.74
N GLU A 77 14.42 4.38 9.00
CA GLU A 77 15.30 5.42 9.56
C GLU A 77 15.95 6.33 8.50
N TYR A 78 15.59 6.17 7.23
CA TYR A 78 16.20 6.87 6.09
C TYR A 78 15.47 8.19 5.78
N ASP A 79 16.24 9.20 5.39
CA ASP A 79 15.72 10.35 4.66
C ASP A 79 15.52 9.92 3.20
N ILE A 80 14.33 10.12 2.63
CA ILE A 80 13.93 9.63 1.31
C ILE A 80 13.41 10.79 0.48
N THR A 81 13.81 10.83 -0.80
CA THR A 81 13.17 11.69 -1.81
C THR A 81 12.49 10.82 -2.85
N ILE A 82 11.16 10.93 -2.95
CA ILE A 82 10.35 10.24 -3.95
C ILE A 82 10.13 11.17 -5.14
N PHE A 83 10.62 10.75 -6.30
CA PHE A 83 10.41 11.40 -7.59
C PHE A 83 9.24 10.73 -8.32
N THR A 84 8.28 11.53 -8.80
CA THR A 84 7.14 11.06 -9.59
C THR A 84 6.68 12.15 -10.55
N ASP A 85 6.15 11.77 -11.72
CA ASP A 85 5.49 12.71 -12.64
C ASP A 85 3.98 12.87 -12.34
N SER A 86 3.48 12.19 -11.31
CA SER A 86 2.07 12.27 -10.91
C SER A 86 1.80 13.44 -9.99
N LYS A 87 1.43 14.59 -10.59
CA LYS A 87 0.89 15.73 -9.84
C LYS A 87 -0.35 15.34 -9.02
N TYR A 88 -1.14 14.38 -9.48
CA TYR A 88 -2.29 13.88 -8.73
C TYR A 88 -1.84 13.21 -7.43
N ALA A 89 -0.84 12.32 -7.49
CA ALA A 89 -0.35 11.62 -6.31
C ALA A 89 0.27 12.59 -5.29
N ILE A 90 1.17 13.48 -5.75
CA ILE A 90 1.79 14.51 -4.90
C ILE A 90 0.73 15.38 -4.23
N ASN A 91 -0.27 15.88 -4.98
CA ASN A 91 -1.31 16.72 -4.40
C ASN A 91 -2.23 15.97 -3.44
N SER A 92 -2.53 14.70 -3.73
CA SER A 92 -3.33 13.85 -2.85
C SER A 92 -2.67 13.71 -1.50
N ILE A 93 -1.36 13.45 -1.47
CA ILE A 93 -0.59 13.17 -0.25
C ILE A 93 -0.18 14.46 0.48
N LYS A 94 0.28 15.51 -0.22
CA LYS A 94 0.79 16.73 0.44
C LYS A 94 -0.28 17.78 0.75
N HIS A 95 -1.28 17.93 -0.11
CA HIS A 95 -2.18 19.09 -0.08
C HIS A 95 -3.62 18.73 0.30
N TRP A 96 -4.23 17.78 -0.40
CA TRP A 96 -5.66 17.50 -0.28
C TRP A 96 -6.01 16.65 0.94
N ILE A 97 -5.09 15.79 1.38
CA ILE A 97 -5.33 14.87 2.51
C ILE A 97 -5.80 15.58 3.78
N LYS A 98 -5.26 16.77 4.08
CA LYS A 98 -5.63 17.55 5.28
C LYS A 98 -7.13 17.88 5.29
N LYS A 99 -7.65 18.29 4.14
CA LYS A 99 -9.08 18.59 3.98
C LYS A 99 -9.92 17.32 3.96
N TRP A 100 -9.42 16.25 3.34
CA TRP A 100 -10.13 14.98 3.27
C TRP A 100 -10.27 14.29 4.63
N LYS A 101 -9.22 14.29 5.45
CA LYS A 101 -9.28 13.83 6.85
C LYS A 101 -10.36 14.57 7.64
N GLN A 102 -10.48 15.89 7.46
CA GLN A 102 -11.45 16.72 8.18
C GLN A 102 -12.90 16.55 7.70
N ASN A 103 -13.11 16.20 6.43
CA ASN A 103 -14.44 16.16 5.84
C ASN A 103 -14.97 14.73 5.60
N GLY A 104 -14.37 13.73 6.25
CA GLY A 104 -14.78 12.33 6.16
C GLY A 104 -14.53 11.74 4.77
N TRP A 105 -13.41 12.08 4.14
CA TRP A 105 -12.96 11.57 2.85
C TRP A 105 -13.92 11.85 1.70
N ARG A 106 -14.43 13.09 1.64
CA ARG A 106 -15.33 13.55 0.58
C ARG A 106 -14.68 14.58 -0.33
N ASN A 107 -14.91 14.46 -1.63
CA ASN A 107 -14.47 15.44 -2.62
C ASN A 107 -15.38 16.67 -2.64
N SER A 108 -15.07 17.66 -3.49
CA SER A 108 -15.85 18.90 -3.64
C SER A 108 -17.30 18.68 -4.07
N GLN A 109 -17.62 17.53 -4.65
CA GLN A 109 -18.98 17.12 -5.05
C GLN A 109 -19.69 16.32 -3.97
N GLY A 110 -19.11 16.18 -2.77
CA GLY A 110 -19.67 15.40 -1.67
C GLY A 110 -19.58 13.88 -1.83
N LYS A 111 -18.93 13.38 -2.90
CA LYS A 111 -18.70 11.95 -3.13
C LYS A 111 -17.45 11.49 -2.39
N ARG A 112 -17.36 10.19 -2.10
CA ARG A 112 -16.16 9.56 -1.54
C ARG A 112 -14.97 9.82 -2.47
N VAL A 113 -13.83 10.16 -1.90
CA VAL A 113 -12.59 10.40 -2.65
C VAL A 113 -12.13 9.10 -3.30
N HIS A 114 -11.67 9.17 -4.55
CA HIS A 114 -11.08 8.01 -5.22
C HIS A 114 -9.73 7.67 -4.58
N ASN A 115 -9.46 6.37 -4.43
CA ASN A 115 -8.24 5.83 -3.80
C ASN A 115 -8.05 6.28 -2.34
N ASP A 116 -9.11 6.68 -1.65
CA ASP A 116 -9.01 7.18 -0.28
C ASP A 116 -8.42 6.19 0.73
N LEU A 117 -8.69 4.88 0.60
CA LEU A 117 -8.05 3.86 1.44
C LEU A 117 -6.54 3.80 1.18
N LEU A 118 -6.12 3.72 -0.07
CA LEU A 118 -4.70 3.72 -0.43
C LEU A 118 -3.98 5.01 0.02
N ILE A 119 -4.65 6.16 -0.08
CA ILE A 119 -4.10 7.44 0.41
C ILE A 119 -3.99 7.45 1.94
N GLN A 120 -4.92 6.82 2.66
CA GLN A 120 -4.82 6.63 4.12
C GLN A 120 -3.66 5.73 4.49
N ASP A 121 -3.47 4.63 3.77
CA ASP A 121 -2.38 3.69 4.02
C ASP A 121 -1.01 4.37 3.79
N ILE A 122 -0.87 5.13 2.70
CA ILE A 122 0.32 5.93 2.42
C ILE A 122 0.61 6.94 3.54
N ASP A 123 -0.41 7.63 4.01
CA ASP A 123 -0.29 8.61 5.07
C ASP A 123 0.08 7.99 6.43
N SER A 124 -0.45 6.81 6.76
CA SER A 124 -0.01 6.04 7.92
C SER A 124 1.47 5.63 7.79
N MET A 125 1.90 5.16 6.62
CA MET A 125 3.31 4.79 6.41
C MET A 125 4.26 5.98 6.53
N LEU A 126 3.83 7.18 6.08
CA LEU A 126 4.62 8.41 6.27
C LEU A 126 4.74 8.79 7.75
N GLU A 127 3.66 8.63 8.53
CA GLU A 127 3.69 8.83 9.98
C GLU A 127 4.63 7.82 10.67
N ASP A 128 4.60 6.56 10.25
CA ASP A 128 5.47 5.50 10.78
C ASP A 128 6.97 5.75 10.47
N ILE A 129 7.30 6.20 9.25
CA ILE A 129 8.68 6.57 8.87
C ILE A 129 9.16 7.74 9.73
N ASN A 130 8.33 8.77 9.89
CA ASN A 130 8.66 9.92 10.74
C ASN A 130 8.85 9.50 12.21
N TYR A 131 8.03 8.58 12.71
CA TYR A 131 8.16 8.04 14.06
C TYR A 131 9.47 7.24 14.25
N ALA A 132 9.90 6.49 13.22
CA ALA A 132 11.19 5.80 13.19
C ALA A 132 12.40 6.77 13.08
N GLY A 133 12.15 8.05 12.85
CA GLY A 133 13.16 9.10 12.75
C GLY A 133 13.76 9.27 11.34
N GLY A 134 13.12 8.71 10.31
CA GLY A 134 13.35 9.04 8.91
C GLY A 134 12.46 10.20 8.45
N SER A 135 12.57 10.56 7.17
CA SER A 135 11.72 11.58 6.54
C SER A 135 11.48 11.28 5.07
N VAL A 136 10.37 11.78 4.52
CA VAL A 136 10.03 11.59 3.10
C VAL A 136 9.65 12.92 2.48
N GLU A 137 10.36 13.29 1.42
CA GLU A 137 10.01 14.39 0.53
C GLU A 137 9.55 13.87 -0.83
N PHE A 138 8.72 14.69 -1.50
CA PHE A 138 8.22 14.38 -2.83
C PHE A 138 8.63 15.47 -3.81
N GLU A 139 9.21 15.06 -4.93
CA GLU A 139 9.60 15.93 -6.03
C GLU A 139 8.90 15.55 -7.32
N TYR A 140 8.41 16.57 -8.02
CA TYR A 140 7.83 16.39 -9.34
C TYR A 140 8.94 16.32 -10.38
N VAL A 141 8.91 15.28 -11.21
CA VAL A 141 9.74 15.18 -12.42
C VAL A 141 8.84 15.27 -13.65
N GLU A 142 9.34 15.90 -14.71
CA GLU A 142 8.58 16.01 -15.94
C GLU A 142 8.61 14.66 -16.69
N ALA A 143 7.42 14.15 -17.02
CA ALA A 143 7.27 12.96 -17.85
C ALA A 143 8.00 13.13 -19.20
N HIS A 144 8.73 12.11 -19.64
CA HIS A 144 9.41 12.08 -20.94
C HIS A 144 10.42 13.23 -21.19
N SER A 145 11.05 13.72 -20.12
CA SER A 145 12.03 14.83 -20.17
C SER A 145 13.51 14.38 -20.28
N GLY A 146 13.79 13.09 -20.48
CA GLY A 146 15.16 12.56 -20.54
C GLY A 146 15.76 12.16 -19.19
N ASN A 147 14.99 12.20 -18.09
CA ASN A 147 15.45 11.63 -16.82
C ASN A 147 15.47 10.11 -16.91
N TRP A 148 16.68 9.54 -16.91
CA TRP A 148 16.89 8.10 -17.08
C TRP A 148 16.15 7.23 -16.05
N PHE A 149 16.11 7.64 -14.78
CA PHE A 149 15.48 6.87 -13.71
C PHE A 149 13.95 6.91 -13.84
N ASN A 150 13.38 8.06 -14.19
CA ASN A 150 11.95 8.19 -14.46
C ASN A 150 11.54 7.37 -15.69
N GLU A 151 12.30 7.43 -16.78
CA GLU A 151 12.04 6.62 -17.99
C GLU A 151 12.17 5.11 -17.72
N LYS A 152 13.10 4.73 -16.83
CA LYS A 152 13.23 3.35 -16.38
C LYS A 152 12.01 2.91 -15.56
N ALA A 153 11.49 3.77 -14.67
CA ALA A 153 10.27 3.51 -13.91
C ALA A 153 9.07 3.33 -14.85
N ASP A 154 8.85 4.26 -15.79
CA ASP A 154 7.79 4.16 -16.83
C ASP A 154 7.86 2.85 -17.62
N ARG A 155 9.06 2.45 -18.07
CA ARG A 155 9.24 1.19 -18.79
C ARG A 155 8.90 -0.02 -17.93
N LEU A 156 9.25 -0.01 -16.64
CA LEU A 156 8.96 -1.11 -15.72
C LEU A 156 7.47 -1.18 -15.37
N ALA A 157 6.81 -0.04 -15.15
CA ALA A 157 5.37 0.03 -14.88
C ALA A 157 4.56 -0.47 -16.08
N LYS A 158 4.93 -0.05 -17.31
CA LYS A 158 4.36 -0.60 -18.55
C LYS A 158 4.58 -2.10 -18.66
N LYS A 159 5.78 -2.59 -18.35
CA LYS A 159 6.09 -4.03 -18.35
C LYS A 159 5.21 -4.79 -17.34
N ALA A 160 4.99 -4.26 -16.14
CA ALA A 160 4.05 -4.82 -15.19
C ALA A 160 2.63 -4.86 -15.75
N ALA A 161 2.14 -3.74 -16.31
CA ALA A 161 0.80 -3.66 -16.88
C ALA A 161 0.58 -4.67 -18.02
N PHE A 162 1.57 -4.88 -18.90
CA PHE A 162 1.50 -5.91 -19.94
C PHE A 162 1.42 -7.33 -19.36
N LYS A 163 2.21 -7.62 -18.32
CA LYS A 163 2.23 -8.91 -17.62
C LYS A 163 0.98 -9.17 -16.78
N ASN A 164 0.21 -8.13 -16.45
CA ASN A 164 -1.01 -8.28 -15.69
C ASN A 164 -1.96 -9.25 -16.45
N PRO A 165 -2.32 -10.41 -15.86
CA PRO A 165 -3.05 -11.48 -16.54
C PRO A 165 -4.54 -11.15 -16.71
N LEU A 166 -5.01 -10.04 -16.13
CA LEU A 166 -6.32 -9.51 -16.40
C LEU A 166 -6.53 -9.44 -17.92
N TYR A 167 -7.56 -10.14 -18.38
CA TYR A 167 -7.97 -10.22 -19.79
C TYR A 167 -6.98 -10.94 -20.74
N SER A 168 -6.13 -11.85 -20.25
CA SER A 168 -5.22 -12.63 -21.11
C SER A 168 -5.93 -13.76 -21.89
N ASN A 169 -6.05 -13.57 -23.21
CA ASN A 169 -6.21 -14.50 -24.34
C ASN A 169 -7.21 -15.69 -24.33
N TYR A 170 -8.01 -15.94 -23.29
CA TYR A 170 -9.09 -16.95 -23.31
C TYR A 170 -10.52 -16.39 -23.30
N ASP A 171 -10.71 -15.10 -23.08
CA ASP A 171 -12.03 -14.53 -22.75
C ASP A 171 -12.73 -13.73 -23.88
N PHE A 172 -12.18 -13.67 -25.10
CA PHE A 172 -12.84 -12.93 -26.19
C PHE A 172 -14.05 -13.65 -26.81
N ASN A 173 -14.26 -14.94 -26.51
CA ASN A 173 -15.37 -15.74 -27.06
C ASN A 173 -16.34 -16.30 -26.01
N TYR A 174 -16.21 -15.95 -24.73
CA TYR A 174 -17.25 -16.26 -23.75
C TYR A 174 -18.23 -15.10 -23.69
N HIS A 175 -19.50 -15.38 -24.05
CA HIS A 175 -20.62 -14.68 -23.44
C HIS A 175 -20.30 -14.57 -21.94
N MET A 176 -20.20 -13.35 -21.42
CA MET A 176 -20.01 -13.08 -20.00
C MET A 176 -20.95 -14.02 -19.22
N PRO A 177 -20.44 -15.08 -18.55
CA PRO A 177 -21.25 -15.73 -17.55
C PRO A 177 -21.55 -14.61 -16.55
N ARG A 178 -22.81 -14.45 -16.15
CA ARG A 178 -23.10 -13.61 -15.00
C ARG A 178 -22.22 -14.16 -13.89
N PHE A 179 -21.14 -13.45 -13.54
CA PHE A 179 -20.35 -13.78 -12.38
C PHE A 179 -21.32 -13.68 -11.20
N SER A 180 -21.84 -14.82 -10.75
CA SER A 180 -22.18 -14.96 -9.34
C SER A 180 -20.87 -14.62 -8.63
N ARG A 181 -20.84 -13.43 -8.00
CA ARG A 181 -19.70 -12.98 -7.21
C ARG A 181 -19.26 -14.17 -6.37
N PRO A 182 -17.98 -14.59 -6.39
CA PRO A 182 -17.53 -15.57 -5.42
C PRO A 182 -17.98 -15.06 -4.04
N GLU A 183 -18.61 -15.92 -3.26
CA GLU A 183 -19.14 -15.48 -1.98
C GLU A 183 -18.00 -14.84 -1.18
N PRO A 184 -18.15 -13.58 -0.76
CA PRO A 184 -17.07 -12.86 -0.10
C PRO A 184 -16.70 -13.61 1.17
N LEU A 185 -15.40 -13.88 1.34
CA LEU A 185 -14.87 -14.28 2.63
C LEU A 185 -14.99 -13.08 3.58
N HIS A 186 -15.86 -13.18 4.57
CA HIS A 186 -15.97 -12.18 5.62
C HIS A 186 -15.00 -12.54 6.75
N ILE A 187 -14.16 -11.58 7.12
CA ILE A 187 -13.21 -11.70 8.22
C ILE A 187 -13.60 -10.66 9.26
N TYR A 188 -13.94 -11.12 10.46
CA TYR A 188 -14.23 -10.26 11.61
C TYR A 188 -13.07 -10.37 12.58
N THR A 189 -12.54 -9.22 13.00
CA THR A 189 -11.42 -9.14 13.95
C THR A 189 -11.84 -8.30 15.14
N ASP A 190 -11.50 -8.74 16.34
CA ASP A 190 -11.68 -7.96 17.56
C ASP A 190 -10.48 -8.14 18.49
N GLY A 191 -10.12 -7.09 19.21
CA GLY A 191 -8.95 -7.01 20.09
C GLY A 191 -9.28 -6.33 21.41
N CYS A 192 -8.88 -6.94 22.53
CA CYS A 192 -9.15 -6.40 23.86
C CYS A 192 -7.89 -6.45 24.72
N ALA A 193 -7.61 -5.37 25.45
CA ALA A 193 -6.58 -5.28 26.45
C ALA A 193 -7.15 -4.78 27.79
N LEU A 194 -7.04 -5.61 28.83
CA LEU A 194 -7.29 -5.24 30.21
C LEU A 194 -6.19 -4.30 30.70
N ARG A 195 -6.57 -3.17 31.31
CA ARG A 195 -5.65 -2.11 31.77
C ARG A 195 -4.86 -1.50 30.60
N ASN A 196 -5.57 -1.17 29.51
CA ASN A 196 -5.04 -0.59 28.29
C ASN A 196 -3.97 0.48 28.56
N GLY A 197 -2.75 0.26 28.04
CA GLY A 197 -1.63 1.19 28.16
C GLY A 197 -0.84 1.13 29.49
N GLN A 198 -1.12 0.18 30.38
CA GLN A 198 -0.40 0.04 31.66
C GLN A 198 0.61 -1.13 31.67
N PRO A 199 1.67 -1.07 32.49
CA PRO A 199 2.58 -2.20 32.68
C PRO A 199 1.83 -3.40 33.27
N GLY A 200 1.94 -4.57 32.63
CA GLY A 200 1.25 -5.80 33.04
C GLY A 200 -0.18 -5.95 32.51
N ALA A 201 -0.57 -5.15 31.51
CA ALA A 201 -1.83 -5.30 30.80
C ALA A 201 -1.92 -6.70 30.14
N LYS A 202 -3.08 -7.35 30.29
CA LYS A 202 -3.38 -8.63 29.63
C LYS A 202 -4.30 -8.35 28.46
N GLY A 203 -3.97 -8.83 27.29
CA GLY A 203 -4.87 -8.70 26.14
C GLY A 203 -4.93 -9.93 25.30
N GLY A 204 -5.88 -9.95 24.39
CA GLY A 204 -6.07 -11.00 23.43
C GLY A 204 -6.86 -10.52 22.24
N TRP A 205 -6.88 -11.35 21.21
CA TRP A 205 -7.57 -11.07 19.98
C TRP A 205 -8.39 -12.28 19.54
N ALA A 206 -9.40 -12.03 18.73
CA ALA A 206 -10.23 -13.03 18.09
C ALA A 206 -10.36 -12.73 16.59
N ILE A 207 -10.38 -13.79 15.79
CA ILE A 207 -10.66 -13.76 14.35
C ILE A 207 -11.79 -14.75 14.08
N VAL A 208 -12.80 -14.31 13.34
CA VAL A 208 -13.86 -15.16 12.80
C VAL A 208 -13.81 -15.11 11.28
N TYR A 209 -13.74 -16.29 10.66
CA TYR A 209 -13.86 -16.45 9.22
C TYR A 209 -15.27 -16.95 8.88
N GLU A 210 -15.94 -16.29 7.94
CA GLU A 210 -17.25 -16.67 7.43
C GLU A 210 -17.20 -16.78 5.90
N PHE A 211 -17.49 -17.98 5.38
CA PHE A 211 -17.57 -18.27 3.94
C PHE A 211 -18.85 -19.10 3.68
N GLY A 212 -19.87 -18.47 3.10
CA GLY A 212 -21.20 -19.05 3.01
C GLY A 212 -21.74 -19.47 4.38
N ASN A 213 -22.11 -20.75 4.55
CA ASN A 213 -22.61 -21.29 5.81
C ASN A 213 -21.51 -21.81 6.76
N TYR A 214 -20.23 -21.67 6.40
CA TYR A 214 -19.10 -22.17 7.19
C TYR A 214 -18.54 -21.06 8.11
N LYS A 215 -18.38 -21.37 9.41
CA LYS A 215 -17.82 -20.48 10.44
C LYS A 215 -16.69 -21.16 11.19
N ASN A 216 -15.59 -20.44 11.41
CA ASN A 216 -14.46 -20.91 12.21
C ASN A 216 -13.84 -19.74 13.00
N ASP A 217 -13.46 -19.98 14.25
CA ASP A 217 -12.93 -18.98 15.18
C ASP A 217 -11.54 -19.36 15.70
N LYS A 218 -10.68 -18.35 15.86
CA LYS A 218 -9.35 -18.50 16.47
C LYS A 218 -9.06 -17.31 17.37
N GLY A 219 -8.37 -17.56 18.48
CA GLY A 219 -7.94 -16.50 19.39
C GLY A 219 -6.64 -16.80 20.10
N HIS A 220 -5.98 -15.75 20.57
CA HIS A 220 -4.71 -15.84 21.30
C HIS A 220 -4.67 -14.77 22.39
N SER A 221 -3.97 -15.03 23.49
CA SER A 221 -3.81 -14.08 24.60
C SER A 221 -2.35 -14.02 25.06
N ASP A 222 -1.89 -12.82 25.40
CA ASP A 222 -0.51 -12.56 25.83
C ASP A 222 -0.45 -11.43 26.89
N ILE A 223 0.67 -11.34 27.61
CA ILE A 223 0.87 -10.48 28.80
C ILE A 223 2.03 -9.49 28.54
N GLY A 224 1.81 -8.18 28.69
CA GLY A 224 2.86 -7.17 28.46
C GLY A 224 2.37 -5.71 28.40
N TYR A 225 3.12 -4.82 27.75
CA TYR A 225 2.61 -3.48 27.35
C TYR A 225 1.70 -3.64 26.13
N GLN A 226 0.40 -3.74 26.38
CA GLN A 226 -0.61 -4.09 25.37
C GLN A 226 -1.63 -2.96 25.20
N THR A 227 -2.07 -2.74 23.96
CA THR A 227 -3.12 -1.77 23.60
C THR A 227 -4.17 -2.42 22.70
N ASN A 228 -5.40 -1.91 22.71
CA ASN A 228 -6.49 -2.43 21.87
C ASN A 228 -6.14 -2.35 20.38
N ASN A 229 -5.70 -1.19 19.90
CA ASN A 229 -5.34 -0.98 18.49
C ASN A 229 -4.24 -1.93 18.02
N ARG A 230 -3.29 -2.29 18.89
CA ARG A 230 -2.24 -3.27 18.57
C ARG A 230 -2.83 -4.66 18.31
N TYR A 231 -3.80 -5.09 19.10
CA TYR A 231 -4.42 -6.40 18.93
C TYR A 231 -5.42 -6.45 17.79
N GLU A 232 -6.10 -5.35 17.49
CA GLU A 232 -6.89 -5.23 16.25
C GLU A 232 -5.98 -5.39 15.02
N LEU A 233 -4.82 -4.73 15.01
CA LEU A 233 -3.86 -4.83 13.90
C LEU A 233 -3.22 -6.23 13.80
N GLU A 234 -2.86 -6.85 14.92
CA GLU A 234 -2.35 -8.23 14.94
C GLU A 234 -3.41 -9.24 14.48
N ALA A 235 -4.68 -9.05 14.85
CA ALA A 235 -5.78 -9.88 14.36
C ALA A 235 -5.93 -9.79 12.84
N ILE A 236 -5.88 -8.58 12.28
CA ILE A 236 -5.91 -8.34 10.83
C ILE A 236 -4.71 -9.00 10.15
N LYS A 237 -3.50 -8.79 10.68
CA LYS A 237 -2.25 -9.37 10.16
C LYS A 237 -2.31 -10.90 10.12
N GLN A 238 -2.74 -11.54 11.21
CA GLN A 238 -2.87 -12.99 11.29
C GLN A 238 -3.96 -13.53 10.36
N ALA A 239 -5.06 -12.80 10.19
CA ALA A 239 -6.13 -13.18 9.27
C ALA A 239 -5.66 -13.18 7.81
N LEU A 240 -4.93 -12.15 7.41
CA LEU A 240 -4.34 -12.03 6.07
C LEU A 240 -3.26 -13.09 5.82
N PHE A 241 -2.37 -13.35 6.79
CA PHE A 241 -1.35 -14.40 6.65
C PHE A 241 -1.94 -15.81 6.50
N GLN A 242 -3.08 -16.09 7.12
CA GLN A 242 -3.73 -17.40 7.03
C GLN A 242 -4.55 -17.57 5.76
N SER A 243 -5.23 -16.52 5.28
CA SER A 243 -5.96 -16.57 4.01
C SER A 243 -5.02 -16.81 2.81
N LEU A 244 -3.80 -16.26 2.86
CA LEU A 244 -2.77 -16.45 1.82
C LEU A 244 -2.13 -17.86 1.82
N LYS A 245 -2.17 -18.60 2.93
CA LYS A 245 -1.63 -19.97 3.02
C LYS A 245 -2.65 -21.06 2.69
N SER A 246 -3.93 -20.69 2.60
CA SER A 246 -5.05 -21.62 2.42
C SER A 246 -5.59 -21.66 0.99
N GLY A 247 -4.93 -20.94 0.06
CA GLY A 247 -5.26 -20.85 -1.37
C GLY A 247 -4.22 -21.51 -2.25
#